data_AF-A0A1D1VIX0-F1
#
_entry.id   AF-A0A1D1VIX0-F1
#
_cell.length_a   1.000
_cell.length_b   1.000
_cell.length_c   1.000
_cell.angle_alpha   90.00
_cell.angle_beta   90.00
_cell.angle_gamma   90.00
#
_symmetry.space_group_name_H-M   'P 1'
#
loop_
_entity.id
_entity.type
_entity.pdbx_description
1 polymer ?
#
loop_
_entity_poly.entity_id
_entity_poly.type
_entity_poly.pdbx_seq_one_letter_code
_entity_poly.pdbx_strand_id
1 'polypeptide(L)'
;MNKIQVCVFANILIAVFGADIVWNPPCPTSCTCDFERGQKRAECEFESSSFRVNMTDVDSDVLLLDILPLSRGEVDAYGPSLPDLFGQFPKLLRLSVRNNGITNIPVGTATNLTRLHYLDLSGNNIRDFIDLHLEILDDIVSLQLSGNLLDNIDGNDLKPLRNLTTLGVSGNHISRIDASAFDGLVYLSFLNLQDNNLEELAPSIFDNIPRLNFLNLKHNEFREIPRGIQKLQLLGIVFLNQNFIRTVPVELVRIWNSSPAIEAIGLDKNPLLCNFALAPFVRWAKTPSGFSVLCQVPKLTTANATENSTGCPVCIAPETMNGRDISTLTIRELSSSQANMTVLADNATLTPPAGTDFGYALLITLDFPRAPTDFSPKRNASGPFALTTLENDTMAKLSEFMPSAIVHCGTFKCYFFSVKGVREWRTAAYYCQAIGLDLVEIGNATEQNEIFQFVRKTQAKLRRANQTALARAGWIGVHYDKAAKFFVAASTGKPVAYQNWGPDQPSNPEGEECVEMWDTGYWNDIRCVMPIPNNFICQSSLAFGLELRQKNIQNDRLTSRDTLVNGGQASSVY
;
A
#
# COMPACT_ATOMS: atom_id res chain seq x y z
N MET A 1 -21.72 30.64 -31.12
CA MET A 1 -21.75 30.57 -29.63
C MET A 1 -21.15 29.23 -29.24
N ASN A 2 -19.93 29.24 -28.68
CA ASN A 2 -19.07 28.06 -28.57
C ASN A 2 -19.39 27.22 -27.33
N LYS A 3 -19.31 25.90 -27.50
CA LYS A 3 -19.53 24.81 -26.51
C LYS A 3 -18.75 24.96 -25.19
N ILE A 4 -17.77 25.85 -25.13
CA ILE A 4 -16.95 26.14 -23.94
C ILE A 4 -17.69 27.01 -22.92
N GLN A 5 -18.63 27.88 -23.36
CA GLN A 5 -19.38 28.71 -22.42
C GLN A 5 -20.47 27.92 -21.66
N VAL A 6 -20.95 26.79 -22.18
CA VAL A 6 -21.99 26.00 -21.50
C VAL A 6 -21.41 25.22 -20.30
N CYS A 7 -20.17 24.73 -20.38
CA CYS A 7 -19.51 24.03 -19.25
C CYS A 7 -19.07 24.96 -18.12
N VAL A 8 -18.66 26.20 -18.44
CA VAL A 8 -18.23 27.18 -17.42
C VAL A 8 -19.45 27.70 -16.63
N PHE A 9 -20.60 27.86 -17.29
CA PHE A 9 -21.84 28.22 -16.58
C PHE A 9 -22.39 27.07 -15.72
N ALA A 10 -22.24 25.80 -16.12
CA ALA A 10 -22.66 24.66 -15.30
C ALA A 10 -21.82 24.52 -14.01
N ASN A 11 -20.49 24.73 -14.07
CA ASN A 11 -19.62 24.62 -12.90
C ASN A 11 -19.72 25.81 -11.93
N ILE A 12 -20.08 27.01 -12.42
CA ILE A 12 -20.26 28.20 -11.56
C ILE A 12 -21.61 28.16 -10.83
N LEU A 13 -22.64 27.51 -11.40
CA LEU A 13 -23.93 27.35 -10.73
C LEU A 13 -23.90 26.40 -9.51
N ILE A 14 -22.98 25.43 -9.49
CA ILE A 14 -22.82 24.46 -8.37
C ILE A 14 -22.14 25.09 -7.14
N ALA A 15 -21.33 26.14 -7.32
CA ALA A 15 -20.59 26.77 -6.23
C ALA A 15 -21.35 27.93 -5.55
N VAL A 16 -22.38 28.48 -6.20
CA VAL A 16 -23.10 29.69 -5.73
C VAL A 16 -24.50 29.35 -5.21
N PHE A 17 -25.12 28.28 -5.70
CA PHE A 17 -26.27 27.64 -5.08
C PHE A 17 -25.76 26.31 -4.53
N GLY A 18 -26.12 25.95 -3.29
CA GLY A 18 -25.99 24.57 -2.84
C GLY A 18 -26.86 23.69 -3.74
N ALA A 19 -26.34 23.31 -4.89
CA ALA A 19 -26.87 22.19 -5.64
C ALA A 19 -26.31 20.99 -4.92
N ASP A 20 -27.14 20.40 -4.04
CA ASP A 20 -27.02 18.99 -3.74
C ASP A 20 -26.67 18.30 -5.06
N ILE A 21 -25.59 17.52 -5.11
CA ILE A 21 -25.33 16.67 -6.27
C ILE A 21 -26.40 15.59 -6.20
N VAL A 22 -27.60 15.93 -6.69
CA VAL A 22 -28.79 15.11 -6.61
C VAL A 22 -28.58 13.98 -7.60
N TRP A 23 -28.58 12.75 -7.09
CA TRP A 23 -28.69 11.60 -7.95
C TRP A 23 -30.04 11.70 -8.68
N ASN A 24 -29.98 11.83 -9.99
CA ASN A 24 -31.14 12.08 -10.84
C ASN A 24 -31.11 11.08 -12.00
N PRO A 25 -32.02 10.08 -12.02
CA PRO A 25 -33.19 9.86 -11.16
C PRO A 25 -32.86 9.51 -9.69
N PRO A 26 -33.84 9.62 -8.75
CA PRO A 26 -33.64 9.34 -7.34
C PRO A 26 -33.14 7.91 -7.09
N CYS A 27 -32.34 7.75 -6.03
CA CYS A 27 -31.78 6.45 -5.66
C CYS A 27 -32.86 5.38 -5.49
N PRO A 28 -32.72 4.19 -6.11
CA PRO A 28 -33.67 3.11 -5.86
C PRO A 28 -33.75 2.83 -4.38
N THR A 29 -34.95 2.53 -3.87
CA THR A 29 -35.18 2.34 -2.42
C THR A 29 -34.41 1.17 -1.82
N SER A 30 -33.91 0.27 -2.66
CA SER A 30 -33.11 -0.91 -2.29
C SER A 30 -31.61 -0.69 -2.48
N CYS A 31 -31.20 0.53 -2.84
CA CYS A 31 -29.81 0.89 -3.02
C CYS A 31 -29.41 2.02 -2.07
N THR A 32 -28.12 2.04 -1.73
CA THR A 32 -27.41 3.17 -1.14
C THR A 32 -26.46 3.72 -2.20
N CYS A 33 -26.43 5.04 -2.31
CA CYS A 33 -26.02 5.67 -3.53
C CYS A 33 -25.23 6.92 -3.23
N ASP A 34 -23.98 6.93 -3.69
CA ASP A 34 -23.00 7.91 -3.29
C ASP A 34 -22.01 8.22 -4.42
N PHE A 35 -20.98 8.99 -4.07
CA PHE A 35 -19.84 9.21 -4.93
C PHE A 35 -18.57 8.67 -4.27
N GLU A 36 -18.05 7.55 -4.76
CA GLU A 36 -16.75 7.06 -4.32
C GLU A 36 -15.66 7.86 -5.04
N ARG A 37 -14.98 8.73 -4.28
CA ARG A 37 -13.94 9.64 -4.75
C ARG A 37 -14.44 10.62 -5.85
N GLY A 38 -15.71 10.65 -6.25
CA GLY A 38 -16.24 11.45 -7.36
C GLY A 38 -16.77 10.62 -8.53
N GLN A 39 -16.75 9.29 -8.41
CA GLN A 39 -17.44 8.36 -9.32
C GLN A 39 -18.78 7.97 -8.74
N LYS A 40 -19.84 7.97 -9.56
CA LYS A 40 -21.15 7.49 -9.16
C LYS A 40 -21.06 6.02 -8.74
N ARG A 41 -21.50 5.74 -7.51
CA ARG A 41 -21.57 4.41 -6.93
C ARG A 41 -22.99 4.09 -6.51
N ALA A 42 -23.41 2.87 -6.81
CA ALA A 42 -24.63 2.28 -6.31
C ALA A 42 -24.30 0.96 -5.60
N GLU A 43 -24.78 0.82 -4.37
CA GLU A 43 -24.67 -0.40 -3.56
C GLU A 43 -26.09 -0.86 -3.22
N CYS A 44 -26.50 -1.99 -3.79
CA CYS A 44 -27.88 -2.44 -3.74
C CYS A 44 -27.98 -3.73 -2.91
N GLU A 45 -28.88 -3.74 -1.92
CA GLU A 45 -29.03 -4.79 -0.91
C GLU A 45 -30.46 -5.35 -0.89
N PHE A 46 -30.64 -6.68 -0.85
CA PHE A 46 -31.96 -7.33 -1.05
C PHE A 46 -32.28 -8.46 -0.07
N GLU A 47 -33.51 -8.42 0.50
CA GLU A 47 -33.97 -9.38 1.53
C GLU A 47 -34.60 -10.65 0.93
N SER A 48 -35.04 -10.62 -0.33
CA SER A 48 -35.87 -11.69 -0.90
C SER A 48 -35.35 -12.23 -2.22
N SER A 49 -35.38 -13.57 -2.33
CA SER A 49 -35.27 -14.36 -3.56
C SER A 49 -36.16 -13.91 -4.73
N SER A 50 -37.24 -13.19 -4.44
CA SER A 50 -38.22 -12.76 -5.44
C SER A 50 -38.04 -11.30 -5.88
N PHE A 51 -37.16 -10.53 -5.26
CA PHE A 51 -36.98 -9.12 -5.57
C PHE A 51 -35.75 -8.92 -6.46
N ARG A 52 -36.00 -8.71 -7.76
CA ARG A 52 -34.96 -8.27 -8.69
C ARG A 52 -34.75 -6.78 -8.51
N VAL A 53 -33.50 -6.34 -8.53
CA VAL A 53 -33.20 -4.91 -8.62
C VAL A 53 -33.84 -4.40 -9.89
N ASN A 54 -34.74 -3.44 -9.79
CA ASN A 54 -35.21 -2.75 -10.97
C ASN A 54 -34.09 -1.81 -11.43
N MET A 55 -33.20 -2.35 -12.27
CA MET A 55 -32.03 -1.61 -12.71
C MET A 55 -32.42 -0.36 -13.50
N THR A 56 -33.62 -0.25 -14.06
CA THR A 56 -34.07 0.98 -14.74
C THR A 56 -34.01 2.23 -13.87
N ASP A 57 -33.99 2.05 -12.55
CA ASP A 57 -33.97 3.14 -11.58
C ASP A 57 -32.52 3.52 -11.17
N VAL A 58 -31.52 2.73 -11.56
CA VAL A 58 -30.09 3.05 -11.39
C VAL A 58 -29.59 3.82 -12.61
N ASP A 59 -28.88 4.92 -12.36
CA ASP A 59 -28.35 5.76 -13.44
C ASP A 59 -27.38 4.99 -14.35
N SER A 60 -27.61 5.09 -15.66
CA SER A 60 -26.82 4.43 -16.72
C SER A 60 -25.34 4.83 -16.74
N ASP A 61 -24.99 5.98 -16.15
CA ASP A 61 -23.62 6.47 -16.04
C ASP A 61 -22.92 6.10 -14.72
N VAL A 62 -23.53 5.23 -13.91
CA VAL A 62 -22.88 4.63 -12.73
C VAL A 62 -21.57 3.95 -13.15
N LEU A 63 -20.53 4.16 -12.34
CA LEU A 63 -19.20 3.62 -12.62
C LEU A 63 -18.86 2.45 -11.69
N LEU A 64 -19.51 2.40 -10.53
CA LEU A 64 -19.25 1.43 -9.47
C LEU A 64 -20.59 0.84 -9.01
N LEU A 65 -20.77 -0.46 -9.18
CA LEU A 65 -22.02 -1.13 -8.88
C LEU A 65 -21.75 -2.36 -8.02
N ASP A 66 -22.23 -2.33 -6.78
CA ASP A 66 -22.21 -3.45 -5.86
C ASP A 66 -23.66 -3.96 -5.69
N ILE A 67 -23.89 -5.26 -5.86
CA ILE A 67 -25.19 -5.90 -5.66
C ILE A 67 -25.00 -7.08 -4.72
N LEU A 68 -25.57 -6.96 -3.53
CA LEU A 68 -25.34 -7.86 -2.42
C LEU A 68 -26.67 -8.43 -1.90
N PRO A 69 -26.74 -9.73 -1.55
CA PRO A 69 -27.86 -10.25 -0.78
C PRO A 69 -27.77 -9.78 0.68
N LEU A 70 -28.91 -9.46 1.32
CA LEU A 70 -28.97 -9.08 2.74
C LEU A 70 -28.72 -10.27 3.69
N SER A 71 -28.92 -11.50 3.20
CA SER A 71 -28.86 -12.72 4.00
C SER A 71 -27.78 -13.67 3.49
N ARG A 72 -26.84 -14.10 4.35
CA ARG A 72 -25.94 -15.22 4.03
C ARG A 72 -26.77 -16.50 3.87
N GLY A 73 -26.79 -17.06 2.67
CA GLY A 73 -27.40 -18.37 2.39
C GLY A 73 -28.79 -18.36 1.77
N GLU A 74 -29.38 -17.18 1.47
CA GLU A 74 -30.65 -17.09 0.74
C GLU A 74 -30.53 -16.26 -0.55
N VAL A 75 -30.43 -17.02 -1.66
CA VAL A 75 -30.96 -16.83 -3.03
C VAL A 75 -30.39 -15.77 -3.98
N ASP A 76 -30.03 -16.31 -5.15
CA ASP A 76 -29.66 -15.76 -6.44
C ASP A 76 -30.56 -14.63 -6.96
N ALA A 77 -30.22 -13.36 -6.70
CA ALA A 77 -30.95 -12.24 -7.31
C ALA A 77 -30.85 -12.26 -8.85
N TYR A 78 -29.76 -12.84 -9.37
CA TYR A 78 -29.44 -12.89 -10.79
C TYR A 78 -29.00 -14.26 -11.32
N GLY A 79 -28.70 -15.24 -10.47
CA GLY A 79 -28.36 -16.60 -10.91
C GLY A 79 -29.48 -17.26 -11.71
N PRO A 80 -29.14 -18.20 -12.62
CA PRO A 80 -27.80 -18.74 -12.84
C PRO A 80 -26.94 -17.92 -13.83
N SER A 81 -27.41 -16.82 -14.41
CA SER A 81 -26.71 -16.11 -15.49
C SER A 81 -26.79 -14.61 -15.30
N LEU A 82 -25.67 -13.89 -15.43
CA LEU A 82 -25.67 -12.43 -15.33
C LEU A 82 -26.55 -11.82 -16.45
N PRO A 83 -27.67 -11.15 -16.16
CA PRO A 83 -28.65 -10.77 -17.17
C PRO A 83 -28.15 -9.67 -18.12
N ASP A 84 -28.64 -9.67 -19.37
CA ASP A 84 -28.27 -8.66 -20.38
C ASP A 84 -28.63 -7.22 -19.99
N LEU A 85 -29.51 -7.03 -19.00
CA LEU A 85 -29.90 -5.71 -18.49
C LEU A 85 -28.70 -4.91 -17.94
N PHE A 86 -27.58 -5.56 -17.59
CA PHE A 86 -26.34 -4.84 -17.25
C PHE A 86 -25.77 -4.04 -18.44
N GLY A 87 -26.22 -4.33 -19.66
CA GLY A 87 -25.85 -3.57 -20.85
C GLY A 87 -26.33 -2.12 -20.86
N GLN A 88 -27.22 -1.73 -19.94
CA GLN A 88 -27.58 -0.33 -19.74
C GLN A 88 -26.50 0.50 -19.02
N PHE A 89 -25.42 -0.14 -18.53
CA PHE A 89 -24.31 0.52 -17.83
C PHE A 89 -22.99 0.49 -18.64
N PRO A 90 -22.93 1.11 -19.84
CA PRO A 90 -21.78 0.99 -20.74
C PRO A 90 -20.50 1.69 -20.22
N LYS A 91 -20.59 2.42 -19.11
CA LYS A 91 -19.45 3.11 -18.47
C LYS A 91 -18.92 2.36 -17.25
N LEU A 92 -19.52 1.24 -16.88
CA LEU A 92 -19.22 0.55 -15.64
C LEU A 92 -17.74 0.15 -15.57
N LEU A 93 -17.06 0.57 -14.50
CA LEU A 93 -15.64 0.27 -14.25
C LEU A 93 -15.48 -0.82 -13.18
N ARG A 94 -16.44 -0.92 -12.26
CA ARG A 94 -16.46 -1.89 -11.18
C ARG A 94 -17.84 -2.53 -11.08
N LEU A 95 -17.87 -3.85 -11.14
CA LEU A 95 -19.05 -4.65 -10.86
C LEU A 95 -18.75 -5.66 -9.75
N SER A 96 -19.57 -5.67 -8.71
CA SER A 96 -19.60 -6.72 -7.69
C SER A 96 -21.01 -7.30 -7.64
N VAL A 97 -21.09 -8.61 -7.85
CA VAL A 97 -22.32 -9.41 -7.81
C VAL A 97 -22.05 -10.65 -6.98
N ARG A 98 -21.45 -10.46 -5.80
CA ARG A 98 -21.10 -11.55 -4.88
C ARG A 98 -22.33 -12.28 -4.39
N ASN A 99 -22.22 -13.59 -4.15
CA ASN A 99 -23.29 -14.39 -3.55
C ASN A 99 -24.64 -14.34 -4.31
N ASN A 100 -24.60 -14.30 -5.64
CA ASN A 100 -25.80 -14.21 -6.50
C ASN A 100 -26.08 -15.51 -7.29
N GLY A 101 -25.40 -16.62 -6.97
CA GLY A 101 -25.51 -17.91 -7.64
C GLY A 101 -25.27 -17.90 -9.14
N ILE A 102 -24.50 -16.93 -9.63
CA ILE A 102 -24.13 -16.81 -11.04
C ILE A 102 -23.27 -18.01 -11.44
N THR A 103 -23.57 -18.59 -12.60
CA THR A 103 -22.77 -19.66 -13.21
C THR A 103 -22.00 -19.15 -14.42
N ASN A 104 -22.53 -18.15 -15.14
CA ASN A 104 -21.88 -17.55 -16.29
C ASN A 104 -22.25 -16.07 -16.51
N ILE A 105 -21.46 -15.43 -17.36
CA ILE A 105 -21.75 -14.14 -17.99
C ILE A 105 -22.08 -14.45 -19.46
N PRO A 106 -23.29 -14.15 -19.95
CA PRO A 106 -23.59 -14.26 -21.37
C PRO A 106 -22.72 -13.34 -22.22
N VAL A 107 -22.38 -13.77 -23.44
CA VAL A 107 -21.67 -12.94 -24.43
C VAL A 107 -22.35 -11.57 -24.62
N GLY A 108 -23.67 -11.52 -24.69
CA GLY A 108 -24.44 -10.28 -24.81
C GLY A 108 -24.12 -9.30 -23.67
N THR A 109 -24.23 -9.76 -22.43
CA THR A 109 -23.80 -9.01 -21.24
C THR A 109 -22.33 -8.60 -21.31
N ALA A 110 -21.41 -9.52 -21.60
CA ALA A 110 -19.97 -9.24 -21.64
C ALA A 110 -19.61 -8.15 -22.66
N THR A 111 -20.23 -8.16 -23.84
CA THR A 111 -19.98 -7.15 -24.89
C THR A 111 -20.38 -5.73 -24.50
N ASN A 112 -21.24 -5.57 -23.48
CA ASN A 112 -21.60 -4.25 -22.97
C ASN A 112 -20.76 -3.80 -21.76
N LEU A 113 -19.96 -4.70 -21.18
CA LEU A 113 -19.18 -4.48 -19.97
C LEU A 113 -17.67 -4.37 -20.24
N THR A 114 -17.28 -4.01 -21.46
CA THR A 114 -15.88 -3.99 -21.91
C THR A 114 -14.99 -2.97 -21.18
N ARG A 115 -15.56 -2.07 -20.38
CA ARG A 115 -14.81 -1.09 -19.57
C ARG A 115 -14.53 -1.54 -18.15
N LEU A 116 -14.92 -2.76 -17.77
CA LEU A 116 -14.71 -3.28 -16.43
C LEU A 116 -13.22 -3.45 -16.14
N HIS A 117 -12.75 -2.75 -15.11
CA HIS A 117 -11.43 -2.94 -14.53
C HIS A 117 -11.48 -3.82 -13.28
N TYR A 118 -12.61 -3.86 -12.58
CA TYR A 118 -12.81 -4.67 -11.40
C TYR A 118 -14.08 -5.50 -11.54
N LEU A 119 -13.92 -6.82 -11.46
CA LEU A 119 -15.03 -7.76 -11.49
C LEU A 119 -14.95 -8.66 -10.26
N ASP A 120 -16.04 -8.66 -9.49
CA ASP A 120 -16.17 -9.49 -8.31
C ASP A 120 -17.40 -10.37 -8.37
N LEU A 121 -17.11 -11.66 -8.50
CA LEU A 121 -18.05 -12.76 -8.61
C LEU A 121 -17.85 -13.73 -7.44
N SER A 122 -17.32 -13.27 -6.30
CA SER A 122 -17.07 -14.14 -5.17
C SER A 122 -18.35 -14.75 -4.59
N GLY A 123 -18.33 -16.02 -4.18
CA GLY A 123 -19.49 -16.70 -3.59
C GLY A 123 -20.56 -17.09 -4.60
N ASN A 124 -20.21 -17.25 -5.88
CA ASN A 124 -21.14 -17.68 -6.92
C ASN A 124 -20.94 -19.18 -7.27
N ASN A 125 -21.54 -19.64 -8.36
CA ASN A 125 -21.54 -21.03 -8.80
C ASN A 125 -20.75 -21.23 -10.11
N ILE A 126 -19.72 -20.42 -10.36
CA ILE A 126 -18.89 -20.48 -11.58
C ILE A 126 -18.01 -21.72 -11.53
N ARG A 127 -17.97 -22.48 -12.62
CA ARG A 127 -17.20 -23.73 -12.73
C ARG A 127 -15.98 -23.62 -13.63
N ASP A 128 -16.06 -22.81 -14.69
CA ASP A 128 -15.00 -22.69 -15.68
C ASP A 128 -14.77 -21.22 -16.07
N PHE A 129 -13.53 -20.84 -16.38
CA PHE A 129 -13.22 -19.48 -16.83
C PHE A 129 -13.86 -19.11 -18.16
N ILE A 130 -14.15 -20.11 -19.01
CA ILE A 130 -14.84 -19.91 -20.28
C ILE A 130 -16.25 -19.33 -20.09
N ASP A 131 -16.87 -19.55 -18.94
CA ASP A 131 -18.19 -19.00 -18.59
C ASP A 131 -18.16 -17.48 -18.35
N LEU A 132 -16.98 -16.85 -18.34
CA LEU A 132 -16.81 -15.43 -18.06
C LEU A 132 -16.55 -14.58 -19.31
N HIS A 133 -16.22 -15.21 -20.45
CA HIS A 133 -15.82 -14.54 -21.68
C HIS A 133 -14.71 -13.48 -21.48
N LEU A 134 -13.62 -13.87 -20.81
CA LEU A 134 -12.49 -12.98 -20.49
C LEU A 134 -11.76 -12.45 -21.73
N GLU A 135 -11.95 -13.08 -22.89
CA GLU A 135 -11.51 -12.56 -24.19
C GLU A 135 -12.23 -11.28 -24.61
N ILE A 136 -13.39 -10.98 -24.02
CA ILE A 136 -14.17 -9.75 -24.22
C ILE A 136 -13.90 -8.75 -23.07
N LEU A 137 -13.65 -9.26 -21.86
CA LEU A 137 -13.40 -8.47 -20.65
C LEU A 137 -11.89 -8.32 -20.37
N ASP A 138 -11.11 -7.98 -21.39
CA ASP A 138 -9.64 -8.00 -21.35
C ASP A 138 -8.99 -6.83 -20.59
N ASP A 139 -9.75 -5.76 -20.33
CA ASP A 139 -9.34 -4.60 -19.53
C ASP A 139 -9.39 -4.84 -18.00
N ILE A 140 -9.75 -6.04 -17.55
CA ILE A 140 -9.79 -6.38 -16.13
C ILE A 140 -8.40 -6.26 -15.47
N VAL A 141 -8.36 -5.49 -14.38
CA VAL A 141 -7.19 -5.26 -13.52
C VAL A 141 -7.29 -6.08 -12.23
N SER A 142 -8.50 -6.37 -11.76
CA SER A 142 -8.76 -7.19 -10.58
C SER A 142 -9.93 -8.12 -10.79
N LEU A 143 -9.67 -9.42 -10.69
CA LEU A 143 -10.67 -10.47 -10.80
C LEU A 143 -10.80 -11.20 -9.46
N GLN A 144 -12.01 -11.22 -8.90
CA GLN A 144 -12.33 -11.96 -7.68
C GLN A 144 -13.36 -13.05 -7.99
N LEU A 145 -12.94 -14.29 -7.80
CA LEU A 145 -13.67 -15.53 -8.04
C LEU A 145 -13.63 -16.43 -6.80
N SER A 146 -13.36 -15.88 -5.63
CA SER A 146 -13.28 -16.64 -4.39
C SER A 146 -14.62 -17.26 -4.01
N GLY A 147 -14.65 -18.50 -3.49
CA GLY A 147 -15.91 -19.16 -3.09
C GLY A 147 -16.78 -19.57 -4.26
N ASN A 148 -16.18 -19.99 -5.38
CA ASN A 148 -16.89 -20.56 -6.53
C ASN A 148 -16.62 -22.08 -6.60
N LEU A 149 -16.83 -22.68 -7.78
CA LEU A 149 -16.71 -24.12 -8.02
C LEU A 149 -15.64 -24.42 -9.09
N LEU A 150 -14.59 -23.60 -9.17
CA LEU A 150 -13.50 -23.79 -10.13
C LEU A 150 -12.66 -25.02 -9.75
N ASP A 151 -12.42 -25.93 -10.71
CA ASP A 151 -11.67 -27.18 -10.47
C ASP A 151 -10.22 -27.14 -11.00
N ASN A 152 -9.93 -26.25 -11.96
CA ASN A 152 -8.62 -26.08 -12.58
C ASN A 152 -8.40 -24.65 -13.09
N ILE A 153 -7.14 -24.32 -13.44
CA ILE A 153 -6.79 -23.12 -14.22
C ILE A 153 -5.89 -23.56 -15.37
N ASP A 154 -6.39 -23.44 -16.60
CA ASP A 154 -5.69 -23.81 -17.82
C ASP A 154 -4.86 -22.65 -18.39
N GLY A 155 -3.89 -22.97 -19.25
CA GLY A 155 -2.94 -22.02 -19.84
C GLY A 155 -3.56 -20.90 -20.68
N ASN A 156 -4.82 -21.04 -21.10
CA ASN A 156 -5.52 -20.04 -21.91
C ASN A 156 -6.53 -19.21 -21.11
N ASP A 157 -6.92 -19.63 -19.91
CA ASP A 157 -8.03 -19.06 -19.16
C ASP A 157 -7.83 -17.58 -18.82
N LEU A 158 -6.61 -17.24 -18.37
CA LEU A 158 -6.25 -15.88 -17.93
C LEU A 158 -5.45 -15.10 -18.98
N LYS A 159 -5.08 -15.75 -20.08
CA LYS A 159 -4.23 -15.19 -21.14
C LYS A 159 -4.73 -13.85 -21.72
N PRO A 160 -6.05 -13.60 -21.83
CA PRO A 160 -6.54 -12.29 -22.26
C PRO A 160 -6.20 -11.15 -21.29
N LEU A 161 -6.13 -11.42 -19.98
CA LEU A 161 -6.10 -10.41 -18.92
C LEU A 161 -4.70 -9.82 -18.67
N ARG A 162 -4.10 -9.20 -19.68
CA ARG A 162 -2.70 -8.72 -19.60
C ARG A 162 -2.47 -7.61 -18.57
N ASN A 163 -3.52 -6.91 -18.17
CA ASN A 163 -3.47 -5.85 -17.17
C ASN A 163 -3.78 -6.34 -15.75
N LEU A 164 -3.97 -7.65 -15.55
CA LEU A 164 -4.35 -8.22 -14.26
C LEU A 164 -3.26 -7.97 -13.20
N THR A 165 -3.66 -7.35 -12.11
CA THR A 165 -2.82 -7.08 -10.93
C THR A 165 -3.24 -7.93 -9.74
N THR A 166 -4.52 -8.26 -9.67
CA THR A 166 -5.13 -9.01 -8.58
C THR A 166 -5.89 -10.21 -9.12
N LEU A 167 -5.58 -11.38 -8.58
CA LEU A 167 -6.38 -12.57 -8.77
C LEU A 167 -6.73 -13.19 -7.42
N GLY A 168 -8.03 -13.22 -7.10
CA GLY A 168 -8.57 -13.97 -5.97
C GLY A 168 -9.36 -15.17 -6.47
N VAL A 169 -8.92 -16.38 -6.14
CA VAL A 169 -9.57 -17.65 -6.50
C VAL A 169 -9.64 -18.59 -5.29
N SER A 170 -9.70 -18.01 -4.09
CA SER A 170 -9.68 -18.78 -2.84
C SER A 170 -10.99 -19.49 -2.54
N GLY A 171 -10.98 -20.63 -1.86
CA GLY A 171 -12.22 -21.33 -1.51
C GLY A 171 -12.91 -21.93 -2.72
N ASN A 172 -12.14 -22.45 -3.68
CA ASN A 172 -12.64 -23.20 -4.84
C ASN A 172 -12.23 -24.68 -4.69
N HIS A 173 -12.31 -25.45 -5.78
CA HIS A 173 -11.93 -26.85 -5.85
C HIS A 173 -10.68 -27.08 -6.72
N ILE A 174 -9.84 -26.04 -6.84
CA ILE A 174 -8.73 -26.04 -7.79
C ILE A 174 -7.70 -27.08 -7.35
N SER A 175 -7.52 -28.10 -8.17
CA SER A 175 -6.55 -29.18 -7.93
C SER A 175 -5.35 -29.11 -8.87
N ARG A 176 -5.47 -28.40 -10.00
CA ARG A 176 -4.44 -28.30 -11.03
C ARG A 176 -4.37 -26.90 -11.61
N ILE A 177 -3.16 -26.41 -11.82
CA ILE A 177 -2.87 -25.15 -12.53
C ILE A 177 -1.83 -25.48 -13.60
N ASP A 178 -2.15 -25.18 -14.85
CA ASP A 178 -1.21 -25.38 -15.96
C ASP A 178 0.06 -24.54 -15.77
N ALA A 179 1.21 -25.06 -16.18
CA ALA A 179 2.50 -24.39 -16.01
C ALA A 179 2.58 -23.00 -16.67
N SER A 180 1.71 -22.73 -17.65
CA SER A 180 1.61 -21.47 -18.40
C SER A 180 0.39 -20.61 -18.00
N ALA A 181 -0.39 -21.02 -17.00
CA ALA A 181 -1.64 -20.32 -16.60
C ALA A 181 -1.45 -18.83 -16.27
N PHE A 182 -0.28 -18.42 -15.81
CA PHE A 182 0.03 -17.03 -15.47
C PHE A 182 0.97 -16.34 -16.47
N ASP A 183 1.24 -16.97 -17.63
CA ASP A 183 2.11 -16.39 -18.64
C ASP A 183 1.51 -15.10 -19.22
N GLY A 184 2.32 -14.04 -19.25
CA GLY A 184 1.93 -12.73 -19.74
C GLY A 184 1.23 -11.83 -18.72
N LEU A 185 0.94 -12.32 -17.51
CA LEU A 185 0.37 -11.54 -16.40
C LEU A 185 1.45 -10.69 -15.68
N VAL A 186 2.22 -9.91 -16.44
CA VAL A 186 3.43 -9.21 -15.96
C VAL A 186 3.18 -8.18 -14.83
N TYR A 187 1.91 -7.81 -14.64
CA TYR A 187 1.47 -6.87 -13.60
C TYR A 187 0.90 -7.55 -12.35
N LEU A 188 0.75 -8.88 -12.35
CA LEU A 188 0.18 -9.62 -11.22
C LEU A 188 1.05 -9.44 -9.98
N SER A 189 0.47 -8.83 -8.94
CA SER A 189 1.13 -8.50 -7.68
C SER A 189 0.49 -9.20 -6.47
N PHE A 190 -0.79 -9.57 -6.59
CA PHE A 190 -1.55 -10.26 -5.57
C PHE A 190 -2.20 -11.52 -6.15
N LEU A 191 -1.88 -12.67 -5.57
CA LEU A 191 -2.45 -13.96 -5.92
C LEU A 191 -2.94 -14.68 -4.67
N ASN A 192 -4.25 -14.90 -4.58
CA ASN A 192 -4.86 -15.63 -3.48
C ASN A 192 -5.45 -16.96 -3.97
N LEU A 193 -4.80 -18.06 -3.59
CA LEU A 193 -5.10 -19.45 -3.93
C LEU A 193 -5.43 -20.30 -2.68
N GLN A 194 -5.65 -19.67 -1.53
CA GLN A 194 -5.95 -20.40 -0.30
C GLN A 194 -7.22 -21.25 -0.42
N ASP A 195 -7.40 -22.20 0.50
CA ASP A 195 -8.62 -23.01 0.62
C ASP A 195 -8.98 -23.66 -0.72
N ASN A 196 -8.02 -24.40 -1.30
CA ASN A 196 -8.16 -25.14 -2.56
C ASN A 196 -7.58 -26.57 -2.37
N ASN A 197 -7.51 -27.35 -3.44
CA ASN A 197 -7.06 -28.75 -3.43
C ASN A 197 -5.69 -28.93 -4.10
N LEU A 198 -4.80 -27.92 -4.04
CA LEU A 198 -3.51 -27.95 -4.73
C LEU A 198 -2.49 -28.82 -3.99
N GLU A 199 -1.92 -29.81 -4.67
CA GLU A 199 -0.86 -30.67 -4.13
C GLU A 199 0.55 -30.19 -4.54
N GLU A 200 0.69 -29.64 -5.74
CA GLU A 200 1.94 -29.16 -6.31
C GLU A 200 1.71 -28.03 -7.32
N LEU A 201 2.76 -27.27 -7.63
CA LEU A 201 2.79 -26.30 -8.73
C LEU A 201 4.03 -26.54 -9.58
N ALA A 202 3.90 -26.33 -10.89
CA ALA A 202 5.03 -26.42 -11.81
C ALA A 202 6.17 -25.47 -11.39
N PRO A 203 7.46 -25.86 -11.49
CA PRO A 203 8.57 -24.98 -11.13
C PRO A 203 8.68 -23.69 -11.96
N SER A 204 8.03 -23.64 -13.12
CA SER A 204 7.97 -22.50 -14.04
C SER A 204 6.76 -21.60 -13.84
N ILE A 205 5.83 -21.95 -12.94
CA ILE A 205 4.52 -21.30 -12.81
C ILE A 205 4.60 -19.78 -12.54
N PHE A 206 5.71 -19.32 -11.96
CA PHE A 206 5.92 -17.93 -11.57
C PHE A 206 6.96 -17.19 -12.42
N ASP A 207 7.45 -17.79 -13.52
CA ASP A 207 8.58 -17.26 -14.29
C ASP A 207 8.25 -15.91 -14.94
N ASN A 208 6.98 -15.70 -15.28
CA ASN A 208 6.52 -14.54 -16.05
C ASN A 208 5.65 -13.56 -15.24
N ILE A 209 5.67 -13.65 -13.90
CA ILE A 209 4.96 -12.73 -13.00
C ILE A 209 5.92 -12.07 -11.98
N PRO A 210 6.92 -11.30 -12.45
CA PRO A 210 8.01 -10.80 -11.60
C PRO A 210 7.57 -9.81 -10.51
N ARG A 211 6.34 -9.30 -10.58
CA ARG A 211 5.78 -8.32 -9.64
C ARG A 211 5.01 -8.93 -8.48
N LEU A 212 4.92 -10.26 -8.40
CA LEU A 212 4.17 -10.92 -7.33
C LEU A 212 4.78 -10.57 -5.96
N ASN A 213 3.98 -9.89 -5.16
CA ASN A 213 4.34 -9.41 -3.82
C ASN A 213 3.60 -10.16 -2.72
N PHE A 214 2.35 -10.56 -2.99
CA PHE A 214 1.52 -11.33 -2.08
C PHE A 214 1.11 -12.66 -2.71
N LEU A 215 1.44 -13.76 -2.05
CA LEU A 215 1.04 -15.11 -2.43
C LEU A 215 0.43 -15.84 -1.24
N ASN A 216 -0.86 -16.18 -1.35
CA ASN A 216 -1.54 -16.97 -0.33
C ASN A 216 -1.86 -18.37 -0.86
N LEU A 217 -1.21 -19.37 -0.29
CA LEU A 217 -1.35 -20.81 -0.56
C LEU A 217 -1.81 -21.56 0.71
N LYS A 218 -2.33 -20.84 1.71
CA LYS A 218 -2.86 -21.40 2.96
C LYS A 218 -3.93 -22.46 2.67
N HIS A 219 -4.04 -23.48 3.51
CA HIS A 219 -5.12 -24.47 3.43
C HIS A 219 -5.24 -25.10 2.04
N ASN A 220 -4.17 -25.80 1.64
CA ASN A 220 -4.08 -26.62 0.44
C ASN A 220 -3.46 -27.97 0.83
N GLU A 221 -3.06 -28.77 -0.16
CA GLU A 221 -2.55 -30.12 0.02
C GLU A 221 -1.01 -30.21 -0.20
N PHE A 222 -0.28 -29.08 -0.12
CA PHE A 222 1.14 -29.03 -0.44
C PHE A 222 1.97 -29.87 0.53
N ARG A 223 2.75 -30.83 0.02
CA ARG A 223 3.71 -31.63 0.81
C ARG A 223 5.11 -31.01 0.86
N GLU A 224 5.42 -30.17 -0.13
CA GLU A 224 6.66 -29.41 -0.24
C GLU A 224 6.34 -27.97 -0.64
N ILE A 225 7.22 -27.03 -0.28
CA ILE A 225 7.09 -25.64 -0.74
C ILE A 225 7.34 -25.59 -2.26
N PRO A 226 6.42 -25.00 -3.06
CA PRO A 226 6.60 -24.89 -4.49
C PRO A 226 7.94 -24.22 -4.88
N ARG A 227 8.73 -24.90 -5.72
CA ARG A 227 10.07 -24.42 -6.11
C ARG A 227 10.05 -23.08 -6.84
N GLY A 228 8.96 -22.79 -7.57
CA GLY A 228 8.79 -21.53 -8.29
C GLY A 228 8.89 -20.29 -7.38
N ILE A 229 8.57 -20.41 -6.09
CA ILE A 229 8.62 -19.28 -5.13
C ILE A 229 10.03 -18.66 -5.07
N GLN A 230 11.08 -19.45 -5.32
CA GLN A 230 12.47 -18.98 -5.35
C GLN A 230 12.74 -17.91 -6.41
N LYS A 231 11.89 -17.81 -7.45
CA LYS A 231 12.04 -16.85 -8.54
C LYS A 231 11.39 -15.49 -8.24
N LEU A 232 10.56 -15.40 -7.19
CA LEU A 232 9.80 -14.21 -6.86
C LEU A 232 10.63 -13.22 -6.01
N GLN A 233 11.43 -12.40 -6.68
CA GLN A 233 12.35 -11.45 -6.03
C GLN A 233 11.65 -10.33 -5.24
N LEU A 234 10.41 -9.99 -5.60
CA LEU A 234 9.62 -8.94 -4.97
C LEU A 234 8.58 -9.48 -3.97
N LEU A 235 8.61 -10.79 -3.68
CA LEU A 235 7.68 -11.42 -2.76
C LEU A 235 7.87 -10.88 -1.35
N GLY A 236 6.84 -10.21 -0.84
CA GLY A 236 6.80 -9.69 0.51
C GLY A 236 6.06 -10.61 1.47
N ILE A 237 4.92 -11.14 1.06
CA ILE A 237 4.07 -11.95 1.93
C ILE A 237 3.81 -13.29 1.28
N VAL A 238 4.08 -14.36 2.04
CA VAL A 238 3.77 -15.73 1.62
C VAL A 238 3.12 -16.52 2.74
N PHE A 239 1.94 -17.06 2.47
CA PHE A 239 1.21 -17.91 3.42
C PHE A 239 1.14 -19.34 2.89
N LEU A 240 1.69 -20.27 3.67
CA LEU A 240 1.78 -21.70 3.41
C LEU A 240 1.22 -22.51 4.59
N ASN A 241 0.61 -21.85 5.56
CA ASN A 241 0.05 -22.49 6.75
C ASN A 241 -1.12 -23.42 6.41
N GLN A 242 -1.39 -24.41 7.26
CA GLN A 242 -2.41 -25.44 7.01
C GLN A 242 -2.18 -26.22 5.70
N ASN A 243 -0.96 -26.71 5.49
CA ASN A 243 -0.62 -27.64 4.42
C ASN A 243 -0.01 -28.92 5.01
N PHE A 244 0.58 -29.77 4.18
CA PHE A 244 1.28 -31.00 4.58
C PHE A 244 2.81 -30.85 4.47
N ILE A 245 3.32 -29.62 4.57
CA ILE A 245 4.74 -29.32 4.37
C ILE A 245 5.57 -29.89 5.52
N ARG A 246 6.59 -30.66 5.15
CA ARG A 246 7.50 -31.29 6.12
C ARG A 246 8.81 -30.55 6.32
N THR A 247 9.26 -29.74 5.36
CA THR A 247 10.55 -29.04 5.46
C THR A 247 10.59 -27.76 4.64
N VAL A 248 11.58 -26.91 4.92
CA VAL A 248 11.85 -25.68 4.16
C VAL A 248 13.21 -25.84 3.44
N PRO A 249 13.25 -25.78 2.10
CA PRO A 249 14.49 -25.94 1.35
C PRO A 249 15.56 -24.90 1.72
N VAL A 250 16.82 -25.33 1.87
CA VAL A 250 17.93 -24.45 2.26
C VAL A 250 18.17 -23.29 1.28
N GLU A 251 17.98 -23.52 -0.02
CA GLU A 251 18.14 -22.47 -1.03
C GLU A 251 17.05 -21.39 -0.90
N LEU A 252 15.82 -21.79 -0.55
CA LEU A 252 14.75 -20.82 -0.30
C LEU A 252 15.04 -19.98 0.95
N VAL A 253 15.60 -20.60 2.01
CA VAL A 253 16.05 -19.87 3.21
C VAL A 253 17.14 -18.86 2.86
N ARG A 254 18.09 -19.21 1.98
CA ARG A 254 19.13 -18.27 1.52
C ARG A 254 18.53 -17.08 0.79
N ILE A 255 17.56 -17.32 -0.10
CA ILE A 255 16.86 -16.28 -0.84
C ILE A 255 16.11 -15.35 0.13
N TRP A 256 15.33 -15.89 1.06
CA TRP A 256 14.62 -15.08 2.05
C TRP A 256 15.56 -14.30 2.96
N ASN A 257 16.68 -14.88 3.38
CA ASN A 257 17.68 -14.18 4.20
C ASN A 257 18.34 -12.99 3.46
N SER A 258 18.41 -13.04 2.13
CA SER A 258 18.96 -11.96 1.30
C SER A 258 17.89 -11.06 0.68
N SER A 259 16.61 -11.37 0.86
CA SER A 259 15.51 -10.60 0.27
C SER A 259 15.22 -9.35 1.12
N PRO A 260 15.25 -8.14 0.53
CA PRO A 260 14.82 -6.94 1.22
C PRO A 260 13.29 -6.79 1.26
N ALA A 261 12.56 -7.60 0.50
CA ALA A 261 11.12 -7.48 0.33
C ALA A 261 10.32 -8.37 1.28
N ILE A 262 10.86 -9.50 1.74
CA ILE A 262 10.11 -10.47 2.55
C ILE A 262 9.74 -9.89 3.92
N GLU A 263 8.44 -9.81 4.20
CA GLU A 263 7.82 -9.16 5.36
C GLU A 263 7.04 -10.12 6.24
N ALA A 264 6.45 -11.19 5.67
CA ALA A 264 5.68 -12.16 6.43
C ALA A 264 5.70 -13.56 5.79
N ILE A 265 5.87 -14.59 6.63
CA ILE A 265 5.80 -16.00 6.25
C ILE A 265 4.86 -16.74 7.20
N GLY A 266 3.81 -17.35 6.66
CA GLY A 266 2.93 -18.27 7.37
C GLY A 266 3.32 -19.72 7.14
N LEU A 267 3.68 -20.47 8.18
CA LEU A 267 4.02 -21.90 8.09
C LEU A 267 3.38 -22.73 9.20
N ASP A 268 2.60 -22.12 10.10
CA ASP A 268 1.90 -22.83 11.16
C ASP A 268 0.96 -23.93 10.63
N LYS A 269 0.63 -24.89 11.50
CA LYS A 269 -0.27 -26.01 11.16
C LYS A 269 0.20 -26.83 9.95
N ASN A 270 1.52 -27.00 9.80
CA ASN A 270 2.15 -27.97 8.90
C ASN A 270 2.85 -29.07 9.71
N PRO A 271 2.91 -30.32 9.24
CA PRO A 271 3.60 -31.43 9.90
C PRO A 271 5.13 -31.34 9.71
N LEU A 272 5.74 -30.23 10.14
CA LEU A 272 7.17 -29.97 9.95
C LEU A 272 8.03 -31.04 10.66
N LEU A 273 9.02 -31.58 9.96
CA LEU A 273 10.02 -32.50 10.50
C LEU A 273 11.06 -31.73 11.29
N CYS A 274 10.93 -31.73 12.61
CA CYS A 274 11.77 -30.95 13.51
C CYS A 274 13.08 -31.65 13.87
N ASN A 275 13.83 -32.00 12.84
CA ASN A 275 15.16 -32.59 12.90
C ASN A 275 16.19 -31.70 12.17
N PHE A 276 17.37 -32.24 11.85
CA PHE A 276 18.44 -31.50 11.18
C PHE A 276 18.07 -30.96 9.79
N ALA A 277 17.05 -31.51 9.11
CA ALA A 277 16.59 -31.00 7.82
C ALA A 277 16.00 -29.59 7.93
N LEU A 278 15.35 -29.26 9.05
CA LEU A 278 14.76 -27.93 9.30
C LEU A 278 15.75 -26.94 9.96
N ALA A 279 16.95 -27.41 10.34
CA ALA A 279 17.93 -26.60 11.06
C ALA A 279 18.34 -25.29 10.34
N PRO A 280 18.50 -25.23 9.00
CA PRO A 280 18.79 -23.98 8.30
C PRO A 280 17.69 -22.93 8.50
N PHE A 281 16.43 -23.33 8.32
CA PHE A 281 15.28 -22.45 8.52
C PHE A 281 15.15 -22.00 9.98
N VAL A 282 15.30 -22.92 10.94
CA VAL A 282 15.25 -22.62 12.37
C VAL A 282 16.33 -21.61 12.77
N ARG A 283 17.56 -21.77 12.26
CA ARG A 283 18.66 -20.84 12.56
C ARG A 283 18.37 -19.46 12.01
N TRP A 284 17.89 -19.37 10.78
CA TRP A 284 17.52 -18.11 10.16
C TRP A 284 16.32 -17.44 10.83
N ALA A 285 15.25 -18.19 11.14
CA ALA A 285 14.07 -17.63 11.81
C ALA A 285 14.38 -17.03 13.19
N LYS A 286 15.48 -17.43 13.83
CA LYS A 286 15.97 -16.87 15.10
C LYS A 286 16.85 -15.62 14.94
N THR A 287 17.25 -15.24 13.72
CA THR A 287 18.04 -14.02 13.50
C THR A 287 17.16 -12.77 13.46
N PRO A 288 17.72 -11.57 13.72
CA PRO A 288 17.02 -10.30 13.52
C PRO A 288 16.59 -10.05 12.06
N SER A 289 17.31 -10.63 11.09
CA SER A 289 16.95 -10.63 9.67
C SER A 289 15.90 -11.69 9.29
N GLY A 290 15.56 -12.57 10.22
CA GLY A 290 14.48 -13.55 10.10
C GLY A 290 13.20 -13.04 10.78
N PHE A 291 12.50 -13.95 11.44
CA PHE A 291 11.16 -13.72 11.97
C PHE A 291 11.09 -13.95 13.48
N SER A 292 12.08 -13.47 14.24
CA SER A 292 12.20 -13.74 15.68
C SER A 292 10.97 -13.34 16.51
N VAL A 293 10.14 -12.41 16.00
CA VAL A 293 8.90 -11.92 16.62
C VAL A 293 7.63 -12.61 16.11
N LEU A 294 7.62 -13.07 14.84
CA LEU A 294 6.45 -13.70 14.19
C LEU A 294 6.50 -15.23 14.20
N CYS A 295 7.67 -15.80 14.47
CA CYS A 295 7.89 -17.22 14.62
C CYS A 295 8.19 -17.59 16.07
N GLN A 296 7.36 -18.43 16.68
CA GLN A 296 7.72 -19.11 17.92
C GLN A 296 8.66 -20.26 17.58
N VAL A 297 9.96 -20.14 17.87
CA VAL A 297 10.98 -21.12 17.47
C VAL A 297 11.61 -21.83 18.69
N PRO A 298 11.14 -23.04 19.08
CA PRO A 298 11.65 -23.74 20.27
C PRO A 298 13.12 -24.19 20.13
N LYS A 299 13.71 -24.70 21.21
CA LYS A 299 15.01 -25.39 21.13
C LYS A 299 14.80 -26.73 20.42
N LEU A 300 15.51 -26.95 19.30
CA LEU A 300 15.55 -28.24 18.61
C LEU A 300 16.19 -29.28 19.55
N THR A 301 15.51 -30.40 19.80
CA THR A 301 16.06 -31.52 20.57
C THR A 301 16.77 -32.51 19.63
N THR A 302 17.82 -33.17 20.14
CA THR A 302 18.81 -33.91 19.33
C THR A 302 18.41 -35.35 18.95
N ALA A 303 17.14 -35.75 19.02
CA ALA A 303 16.74 -37.09 18.62
C ALA A 303 15.30 -37.15 18.11
N ASN A 304 15.14 -37.71 16.90
CA ASN A 304 13.90 -38.22 16.29
C ASN A 304 12.60 -37.59 16.82
N ALA A 305 12.44 -36.29 16.59
CA ALA A 305 11.16 -35.62 16.73
C ALA A 305 10.14 -36.27 15.77
N THR A 306 9.22 -37.06 16.31
CA THR A 306 8.03 -37.55 15.59
C THR A 306 7.14 -36.38 15.21
N GLU A 307 6.27 -36.55 14.20
CA GLU A 307 5.36 -35.51 13.66
C GLU A 307 4.51 -34.77 14.73
N ASN A 308 4.36 -35.34 15.93
CA ASN A 308 3.62 -34.78 17.07
C ASN A 308 4.49 -34.20 18.20
N SER A 309 5.80 -33.95 18.01
CA SER A 309 6.60 -33.34 19.07
C SER A 309 6.24 -31.86 19.25
N THR A 310 5.69 -31.49 20.41
CA THR A 310 5.56 -30.11 20.89
C THR A 310 6.93 -29.44 20.89
N GLY A 311 7.29 -28.72 19.81
CA GLY A 311 8.66 -28.20 19.66
C GLY A 311 9.05 -27.65 18.28
N CYS A 312 8.14 -27.66 17.29
CA CYS A 312 8.42 -27.14 15.96
C CYS A 312 8.29 -25.61 15.86
N PRO A 313 9.06 -24.95 14.97
CA PRO A 313 8.86 -23.53 14.67
C PRO A 313 7.45 -23.25 14.20
N VAL A 314 6.78 -22.28 14.83
CA VAL A 314 5.44 -21.84 14.44
C VAL A 314 5.55 -20.41 13.95
N CYS A 315 5.62 -20.23 12.63
CA CYS A 315 5.51 -18.90 12.01
C CYS A 315 4.04 -18.64 11.72
N ILE A 316 3.39 -17.88 12.58
CA ILE A 316 1.95 -17.65 12.53
C ILE A 316 1.68 -16.57 11.49
N ALA A 317 0.91 -16.90 10.45
CA ALA A 317 0.33 -15.88 9.60
C ALA A 317 -0.66 -15.04 10.43
N PRO A 318 -0.63 -13.70 10.36
CA PRO A 318 -1.67 -12.90 11.02
C PRO A 318 -3.05 -13.31 10.49
N GLU A 319 -4.01 -13.58 11.38
CA GLU A 319 -5.37 -13.99 10.95
C GLU A 319 -6.14 -12.82 10.33
N THR A 320 -5.74 -11.59 10.65
CA THR A 320 -6.34 -10.36 10.12
C THR A 320 -5.26 -9.37 9.70
N MET A 321 -5.54 -8.62 8.63
CA MET A 321 -4.76 -7.46 8.21
C MET A 321 -5.70 -6.26 8.24
N ASN A 322 -5.34 -5.19 8.95
CA ASN A 322 -6.21 -4.02 9.19
C ASN A 322 -7.58 -4.36 9.82
N GLY A 323 -7.65 -5.41 10.65
CA GLY A 323 -8.88 -5.83 11.35
C GLY A 323 -9.88 -6.63 10.51
N ARG A 324 -9.52 -7.04 9.28
CA ARG A 324 -10.32 -7.88 8.38
C ARG A 324 -9.59 -9.18 8.07
N ASP A 325 -10.37 -10.25 7.87
CA ASP A 325 -9.84 -11.57 7.56
C ASP A 325 -9.07 -11.54 6.25
N ILE A 326 -7.84 -12.05 6.25
CA ILE A 326 -6.97 -12.12 5.08
C ILE A 326 -7.67 -12.80 3.90
N SER A 327 -8.59 -13.73 4.18
CA SER A 327 -9.34 -14.45 3.17
C SER A 327 -10.33 -13.59 2.38
N THR A 328 -10.65 -12.41 2.89
CA THR A 328 -11.63 -11.48 2.30
C THR A 328 -10.97 -10.23 1.71
N LEU A 329 -9.63 -10.13 1.77
CA LEU A 329 -8.90 -8.93 1.36
C LEU A 329 -8.91 -8.75 -0.16
N THR A 330 -9.34 -7.57 -0.59
CA THR A 330 -9.09 -7.03 -1.93
C THR A 330 -7.81 -6.17 -1.93
N ILE A 331 -7.19 -5.90 -3.09
CA ILE A 331 -6.04 -4.96 -3.17
C ILE A 331 -6.39 -3.59 -2.55
N ARG A 332 -7.65 -3.13 -2.65
CA ARG A 332 -8.08 -1.86 -2.05
C ARG A 332 -7.94 -1.84 -0.52
N GLU A 333 -8.07 -2.98 0.14
CA GLU A 333 -8.05 -3.13 1.60
C GLU A 333 -6.65 -3.47 2.14
N LEU A 334 -5.81 -4.11 1.32
CA LEU A 334 -4.35 -4.07 1.51
C LEU A 334 -3.80 -2.64 1.34
N SER A 335 -4.49 -1.81 0.54
CA SER A 335 -4.18 -0.39 0.33
C SER A 335 -4.94 0.58 1.25
N SER A 336 -5.52 0.12 2.37
CA SER A 336 -6.30 0.97 3.29
C SER A 336 -5.44 1.90 4.18
N SER A 337 -4.59 2.71 3.54
CA SER A 337 -4.65 4.15 3.75
C SER A 337 -5.30 4.77 2.50
N GLN A 338 -6.62 4.90 2.46
CA GLN A 338 -7.33 5.44 1.30
C GLN A 338 -7.23 6.98 1.20
N ALA A 339 -6.92 7.48 -0.01
CA ALA A 339 -7.47 8.67 -0.72
C ALA A 339 -6.46 9.07 -1.83
N ASN A 340 -6.71 9.16 -3.14
CA ASN A 340 -7.90 9.27 -3.98
C ASN A 340 -7.58 8.70 -5.39
N MET A 341 -8.57 8.09 -6.04
CA MET A 341 -8.63 7.88 -7.50
C MET A 341 -10.00 8.34 -7.94
N THR A 342 -9.99 9.32 -8.83
CA THR A 342 -11.11 9.76 -9.67
C THR A 342 -10.55 10.80 -10.63
N VAL A 343 -10.91 10.86 -11.91
CA VAL A 343 -11.83 10.12 -12.78
C VAL A 343 -11.17 10.18 -14.17
N LEU A 344 -11.33 9.13 -14.98
CA LEU A 344 -10.96 9.10 -16.40
C LEU A 344 -11.91 9.96 -17.26
N ALA A 345 -11.38 10.48 -18.38
CA ALA A 345 -12.06 11.00 -19.58
C ALA A 345 -12.52 12.48 -19.48
N ASP A 346 -12.33 13.40 -20.43
CA ASP A 346 -11.98 13.36 -21.86
C ASP A 346 -11.42 14.74 -22.31
N ASN A 347 -10.45 14.75 -23.24
CA ASN A 347 -10.64 15.35 -24.57
C ASN A 347 -9.40 15.17 -25.48
N ALA A 348 -9.56 14.25 -26.43
CA ALA A 348 -9.09 14.21 -27.82
C ALA A 348 -8.03 15.25 -28.25
N THR A 349 -6.91 14.89 -28.87
CA THR A 349 -6.82 14.34 -30.23
C THR A 349 -5.34 14.12 -30.58
N LEU A 350 -5.01 12.99 -31.21
CA LEU A 350 -4.12 12.83 -32.38
C LEU A 350 -3.50 11.42 -32.40
N THR A 351 -3.70 10.73 -33.51
CA THR A 351 -3.14 9.43 -33.91
C THR A 351 -1.61 9.43 -34.03
N PRO A 352 -0.95 8.25 -34.01
CA PRO A 352 0.46 8.08 -33.60
C PRO A 352 1.45 8.19 -34.78
N PRO A 353 2.73 8.49 -34.52
CA PRO A 353 3.81 8.05 -35.40
C PRO A 353 4.67 6.97 -34.75
N ALA A 354 5.06 6.02 -35.60
CA ALA A 354 5.99 4.95 -35.33
C ALA A 354 7.38 5.48 -34.95
N GLY A 355 8.02 4.77 -34.01
CA GLY A 355 9.46 4.76 -33.79
C GLY A 355 10.02 6.02 -33.14
N THR A 356 10.08 6.03 -31.80
CA THR A 356 11.25 6.50 -31.03
C THR A 356 11.08 6.17 -29.55
N ASP A 357 12.17 5.64 -29.00
CA ASP A 357 12.46 5.37 -27.61
C ASP A 357 12.16 6.57 -26.70
N PHE A 358 11.35 6.37 -25.64
CA PHE A 358 11.30 7.22 -24.45
C PHE A 358 10.87 6.36 -23.25
N GLY A 359 11.83 6.17 -22.34
CA GLY A 359 11.60 5.66 -20.99
C GLY A 359 11.01 6.70 -20.05
N TYR A 360 11.25 6.47 -18.75
CA TYR A 360 10.63 7.01 -17.54
C TYR A 360 9.37 6.22 -17.13
N ALA A 361 9.37 5.31 -16.14
CA ALA A 361 9.67 5.50 -14.70
C ALA A 361 8.84 6.69 -14.18
N LEU A 362 7.97 6.60 -13.15
CA LEU A 362 8.01 5.89 -11.87
C LEU A 362 6.61 6.20 -11.19
N LEU A 363 6.10 5.54 -10.12
CA LEU A 363 6.29 5.85 -8.68
C LEU A 363 5.15 5.16 -7.88
N ILE A 364 5.34 4.34 -6.84
CA ILE A 364 6.12 4.60 -5.63
C ILE A 364 7.53 3.97 -5.75
N THR A 365 8.66 4.66 -5.93
CA THR A 365 9.25 5.65 -5.02
C THR A 365 8.35 6.85 -4.88
N LEU A 366 8.38 7.64 -3.82
CA LEU A 366 8.09 9.05 -4.13
C LEU A 366 9.33 9.55 -4.89
N ASP A 367 9.14 10.35 -5.93
CA ASP A 367 10.18 10.77 -6.86
C ASP A 367 10.99 11.77 -6.09
N PHE A 368 11.98 11.21 -5.43
CA PHE A 368 12.82 11.90 -4.52
C PHE A 368 14.09 11.09 -4.60
N PRO A 369 15.13 11.64 -5.27
CA PRO A 369 16.38 10.92 -5.45
C PRO A 369 16.73 10.23 -4.14
N ARG A 370 16.76 8.89 -4.17
CA ARG A 370 17.41 8.15 -3.09
C ARG A 370 18.78 8.77 -2.92
N ALA A 371 19.21 8.89 -1.68
CA ALA A 371 20.56 9.35 -1.42
C ALA A 371 21.54 8.57 -2.32
N PRO A 372 22.48 9.24 -2.99
CA PRO A 372 23.54 8.56 -3.73
C PRO A 372 24.16 7.45 -2.89
N THR A 373 24.59 6.36 -3.53
CA THR A 373 25.11 5.18 -2.81
C THR A 373 26.34 5.50 -1.96
N ASP A 374 27.08 6.54 -2.35
CA ASP A 374 28.26 7.12 -1.71
C ASP A 374 27.93 8.29 -0.74
N PHE A 375 26.66 8.67 -0.59
CA PHE A 375 26.26 9.73 0.34
C PHE A 375 26.59 9.33 1.79
N SER A 376 27.26 10.25 2.48
CA SER A 376 27.55 10.18 3.90
C SER A 376 26.96 11.40 4.61
N PRO A 377 26.16 11.22 5.69
CA PRO A 377 25.64 12.34 6.47
C PRO A 377 26.72 13.03 7.33
N LYS A 378 27.91 12.43 7.50
CA LYS A 378 29.01 13.07 8.25
C LYS A 378 29.54 14.29 7.48
N ARG A 379 29.59 15.45 8.14
CA ARG A 379 30.25 16.65 7.59
C ARG A 379 31.76 16.58 7.85
N ASN A 380 32.58 16.95 6.85
CA ASN A 380 34.02 17.07 7.06
C ASN A 380 34.31 18.09 8.17
N ALA A 381 35.05 17.67 9.19
CA ALA A 381 35.32 18.40 10.44
C ALA A 381 36.21 19.66 10.28
N SER A 382 36.25 20.27 9.11
CA SER A 382 37.02 21.47 8.80
C SER A 382 36.10 22.55 8.26
N GLY A 383 35.31 23.15 9.17
CA GLY A 383 34.62 24.41 8.92
C GLY A 383 33.22 24.46 9.52
N PRO A 384 32.85 25.54 10.22
CA PRO A 384 31.45 25.78 10.52
C PRO A 384 30.78 26.11 9.19
N PHE A 385 30.05 25.17 8.61
CA PHE A 385 28.88 25.56 7.79
C PHE A 385 27.81 26.09 8.74
N ALA A 386 28.14 27.18 9.43
CA ALA A 386 27.14 28.11 9.86
C ALA A 386 26.59 28.68 8.56
N LEU A 387 25.41 28.23 8.17
CA LEU A 387 24.55 29.00 7.26
C LEU A 387 24.28 30.34 7.97
N THR A 388 25.23 31.26 7.85
CA THR A 388 25.17 32.61 8.44
C THR A 388 24.40 33.57 7.57
N THR A 389 24.02 33.13 6.37
CA THR A 389 23.11 33.83 5.47
C THR A 389 22.22 32.82 4.80
N LEU A 390 20.96 33.21 4.55
CA LEU A 390 20.10 32.47 3.66
C LEU A 390 20.76 32.39 2.28
N GLU A 391 21.33 31.24 1.92
CA GLU A 391 21.56 30.96 0.50
C GLU A 391 20.18 31.05 -0.17
N ASN A 392 20.03 31.90 -1.18
CA ASN A 392 18.77 32.09 -1.90
C ASN A 392 18.13 30.75 -2.35
N ASP A 393 18.96 29.71 -2.47
CA ASP A 393 18.61 28.35 -2.82
C ASP A 393 17.96 27.54 -1.67
N THR A 394 18.27 27.81 -0.39
CA THR A 394 17.71 27.03 0.74
C THR A 394 16.19 27.17 0.87
N MET A 395 15.64 28.37 0.70
CA MET A 395 14.18 28.56 0.75
C MET A 395 13.48 27.90 -0.45
N ALA A 396 14.08 28.00 -1.64
CA ALA A 396 13.59 27.33 -2.84
C ALA A 396 13.60 25.81 -2.65
N LYS A 397 14.73 25.25 -2.20
CA LYS A 397 14.90 23.84 -1.84
C LYS A 397 13.98 23.39 -0.71
N LEU A 398 13.71 24.23 0.29
CA LEU A 398 12.76 23.88 1.35
C LEU A 398 11.35 23.70 0.77
N SER A 399 10.92 24.59 -0.13
CA SER A 399 9.64 24.47 -0.82
C SER A 399 9.57 23.30 -1.79
N GLU A 400 10.70 22.90 -2.38
CA GLU A 400 10.83 21.80 -3.34
C GLU A 400 10.93 20.43 -2.66
N PHE A 401 11.84 20.28 -1.69
CA PHE A 401 12.17 19.00 -1.05
C PHE A 401 11.32 18.70 0.20
N MET A 402 10.77 19.72 0.86
CA MET A 402 9.84 19.55 1.98
C MET A 402 8.62 20.51 1.89
N PRO A 403 7.81 20.38 0.83
CA PRO A 403 6.58 21.18 0.70
C PRO A 403 5.66 20.91 1.89
N SER A 404 5.14 21.97 2.49
CA SER A 404 4.26 21.90 3.68
C SER A 404 4.95 21.45 4.98
N ALA A 405 6.28 21.56 5.07
CA ALA A 405 6.99 21.35 6.35
C ALA A 405 6.40 22.24 7.45
N ILE A 406 6.07 21.63 8.59
CA ILE A 406 5.61 22.37 9.76
C ILE A 406 6.85 22.76 10.56
N VAL A 407 7.01 24.06 10.80
CA VAL A 407 8.21 24.61 11.43
C VAL A 407 7.93 25.01 12.88
N HIS A 408 8.78 24.57 13.80
CA HIS A 408 8.77 24.98 15.20
C HIS A 408 10.16 25.41 15.65
N CYS A 409 10.27 26.64 16.15
CA CYS A 409 11.51 27.11 16.77
C CYS A 409 11.37 27.04 18.30
N GLY A 410 12.21 26.20 18.91
CA GLY A 410 12.31 26.02 20.35
C GLY A 410 13.32 27.00 20.97
N THR A 411 13.90 26.61 22.11
CA THR A 411 14.82 27.50 22.84
C THR A 411 16.22 27.58 22.20
N PHE A 412 16.68 26.52 21.53
CA PHE A 412 18.06 26.44 21.03
C PHE A 412 18.18 26.15 19.52
N LYS A 413 17.15 25.57 18.91
CA LYS A 413 17.11 25.16 17.50
C LYS A 413 15.72 25.37 16.90
N CYS A 414 15.64 25.30 15.58
CA CYS A 414 14.37 25.13 14.90
C CYS A 414 14.27 23.74 14.28
N TYR A 415 13.06 23.20 14.28
CA TYR A 415 12.72 21.87 13.80
C TYR A 415 11.73 21.99 12.65
N PHE A 416 11.97 21.20 11.61
CA PHE A 416 11.18 21.15 10.39
C PHE A 416 10.63 19.74 10.28
N PHE A 417 9.34 19.59 10.54
CA PHE A 417 8.67 18.30 10.52
C PHE A 417 8.08 18.08 9.14
N SER A 418 8.56 17.03 8.45
CA SER A 418 7.93 16.58 7.22
C SER A 418 6.69 15.76 7.55
N VAL A 419 5.55 16.16 6.98
CA VAL A 419 4.26 15.45 7.07
C VAL A 419 4.03 14.49 5.89
N LYS A 420 4.97 14.41 4.95
CA LYS A 420 4.88 13.60 3.74
C LYS A 420 6.17 12.80 3.54
N GLY A 421 6.00 11.51 3.26
CA GLY A 421 7.01 10.68 2.62
C GLY A 421 7.49 9.49 3.43
N VAL A 422 7.30 8.29 2.89
CA VAL A 422 7.98 7.06 3.31
C VAL A 422 9.43 7.15 2.85
N ARG A 423 10.41 7.17 3.76
CA ARG A 423 11.83 7.24 3.41
C ARG A 423 12.66 6.32 4.29
N GLU A 424 13.66 5.69 3.68
CA GLU A 424 14.77 5.09 4.41
C GLU A 424 15.56 6.17 5.16
N TRP A 425 16.17 5.82 6.29
CA TRP A 425 16.89 6.77 7.14
C TRP A 425 17.96 7.56 6.38
N ARG A 426 18.71 6.88 5.49
CA ARG A 426 19.76 7.51 4.65
C ARG A 426 19.19 8.58 3.74
N THR A 427 18.03 8.32 3.15
CA THR A 427 17.38 9.29 2.26
C THR A 427 16.82 10.45 3.07
N ALA A 428 16.27 10.23 4.26
CA ALA A 428 15.86 11.33 5.15
C ALA A 428 17.04 12.25 5.52
N ALA A 429 18.21 11.66 5.80
CA ALA A 429 19.44 12.41 6.08
C ALA A 429 19.91 13.25 4.89
N TYR A 430 19.90 12.68 3.68
CA TYR A 430 20.22 13.39 2.45
C TYR A 430 19.27 14.57 2.21
N TYR A 431 17.98 14.41 2.48
CA TYR A 431 16.97 15.44 2.27
C TYR A 431 17.17 16.65 3.18
N CYS A 432 17.43 16.42 4.47
CA CYS A 432 17.77 17.52 5.37
C CYS A 432 19.03 18.26 4.87
N GLN A 433 20.07 17.52 4.48
CA GLN A 433 21.34 18.13 4.03
C GLN A 433 21.27 18.81 2.67
N ALA A 434 20.47 18.32 1.74
CA ALA A 434 20.24 18.96 0.45
C ALA A 434 19.64 20.37 0.59
N ILE A 435 18.89 20.61 1.68
CA ILE A 435 18.28 21.90 2.05
C ILE A 435 19.18 22.66 3.06
N GLY A 436 20.41 22.19 3.32
CA GLY A 436 21.33 22.83 4.27
C GLY A 436 21.02 22.58 5.74
N LEU A 437 20.04 21.73 6.06
CA LEU A 437 19.69 21.32 7.41
C LEU A 437 20.40 20.00 7.78
N ASP A 438 20.14 19.48 8.98
CA ASP A 438 20.57 18.13 9.36
C ASP A 438 19.38 17.37 9.95
N LEU A 439 19.41 16.03 9.99
CA LEU A 439 18.45 15.30 10.82
C LEU A 439 18.61 15.72 12.29
N VAL A 440 17.50 15.72 13.03
CA VAL A 440 17.50 16.24 14.41
C VAL A 440 18.38 15.40 15.33
N GLU A 441 19.23 16.06 16.09
CA GLU A 441 20.14 15.45 17.06
C GLU A 441 19.82 16.01 18.44
N ILE A 442 19.08 15.26 19.24
CA ILE A 442 18.54 15.70 20.52
C ILE A 442 19.63 15.66 21.59
N GLY A 443 19.96 16.82 22.15
CA GLY A 443 21.11 16.99 23.04
C GLY A 443 20.78 16.97 24.54
N ASN A 444 19.53 17.12 24.94
CA ASN A 444 19.10 17.08 26.34
C ASN A 444 17.59 16.87 26.52
N ALA A 445 17.15 16.66 27.77
CA ALA A 445 15.75 16.42 28.12
C ALA A 445 14.81 17.60 27.83
N THR A 446 15.30 18.84 27.91
CA THR A 446 14.50 20.03 27.57
C THR A 446 14.17 20.02 26.08
N GLU A 447 15.18 19.80 25.23
CA GLU A 447 15.04 19.67 23.78
C GLU A 447 14.11 18.49 23.40
N GLN A 448 14.27 17.35 24.07
CA GLN A 448 13.38 16.18 23.89
C GLN A 448 11.91 16.53 24.13
N ASN A 449 11.61 17.20 25.25
CA ASN A 449 10.24 17.56 25.59
C ASN A 449 9.68 18.61 24.62
N GLU A 450 10.48 19.58 24.17
CA GLU A 450 10.06 20.55 23.15
C GLU A 450 9.64 19.87 21.85
N ILE A 451 10.49 18.98 21.32
CA ILE A 451 10.23 18.25 20.06
C ILE A 451 9.00 17.34 20.22
N PHE A 452 8.90 16.61 21.34
CA PHE A 452 7.74 15.76 21.63
C PHE A 452 6.42 16.55 21.64
N GLN A 453 6.38 17.69 22.36
CA GLN A 453 5.19 18.54 22.41
C GLN A 453 4.82 19.10 21.03
N PHE A 454 5.83 19.45 20.24
CA PHE A 454 5.64 19.90 18.87
C PHE A 454 5.02 18.79 17.98
N VAL A 455 5.60 17.58 17.97
CA VAL A 455 5.07 16.45 17.19
C VAL A 455 3.62 16.13 17.59
N ARG A 456 3.32 16.06 18.90
CA ARG A 456 1.96 15.82 19.39
C ARG A 456 0.96 16.89 18.96
N LYS A 457 1.33 18.18 19.03
CA LYS A 457 0.46 19.28 18.59
C LYS A 457 0.21 19.23 17.08
N THR A 458 1.25 18.93 16.31
CA THR A 458 1.16 18.76 14.85
C THR A 458 0.22 17.62 14.48
N GLN A 459 0.37 16.46 15.12
CA GLN A 459 -0.54 15.32 14.94
C GLN A 459 -1.99 15.67 15.28
N ALA A 460 -2.22 16.36 16.40
CA ALA A 460 -3.57 16.79 16.80
C ALA A 460 -4.20 17.77 15.80
N LYS A 461 -3.40 18.68 15.23
CA LYS A 461 -3.85 19.63 14.20
C LYS A 461 -4.26 18.90 12.91
N LEU A 462 -3.47 17.94 12.46
CA LEU A 462 -3.74 17.18 11.23
C LEU A 462 -4.96 16.26 11.37
N ARG A 463 -5.12 15.62 12.54
CA ARG A 463 -6.32 14.82 12.86
C ARG A 463 -7.61 15.64 12.79
N ARG A 464 -7.59 16.88 13.31
CA ARG A 464 -8.76 17.79 13.23
C ARG A 464 -9.06 18.26 11.81
N ALA A 465 -8.08 18.25 10.93
CA ALA A 465 -8.23 18.63 9.52
C ALA A 465 -8.68 17.45 8.62
N ASN A 466 -9.01 16.29 9.21
CA ASN A 466 -9.35 15.05 8.51
C ASN A 466 -8.29 14.62 7.46
N GLN A 467 -7.03 15.01 7.69
CA GLN A 467 -5.88 14.64 6.87
C GLN A 467 -5.32 13.30 7.37
N THR A 468 -4.77 12.49 6.44
CA THR A 468 -4.22 11.16 6.70
C THR A 468 -3.36 11.14 7.97
N ALA A 469 -3.59 10.14 8.84
CA ALA A 469 -2.86 10.03 10.09
C ALA A 469 -1.36 9.90 9.82
N LEU A 470 -0.57 10.83 10.38
CA LEU A 470 0.89 10.74 10.38
C LEU A 470 1.34 9.37 10.91
N ALA A 471 2.45 8.84 10.41
CA ALA A 471 3.11 7.72 11.06
C ALA A 471 3.42 8.00 12.53
N ARG A 472 3.35 6.94 13.34
CA ARG A 472 3.54 6.97 14.79
C ARG A 472 4.99 7.20 15.22
N ALA A 473 5.91 7.35 14.26
CA ALA A 473 7.34 7.46 14.46
C ALA A 473 7.97 8.41 13.42
N GLY A 474 9.15 8.95 13.74
CA GLY A 474 9.94 9.69 12.77
C GLY A 474 11.46 9.60 13.00
N TRP A 475 12.22 9.64 11.90
CA TRP A 475 13.67 9.54 11.91
C TRP A 475 14.33 10.71 12.63
N ILE A 476 15.33 10.39 13.45
CA ILE A 476 16.25 11.34 14.05
C ILE A 476 17.68 11.06 13.57
N GLY A 477 18.56 12.05 13.71
CA GLY A 477 19.94 12.04 13.23
C GLY A 477 20.89 11.25 14.11
N VAL A 478 20.47 10.09 14.60
CA VAL A 478 21.26 9.21 15.46
C VAL A 478 21.38 7.85 14.80
N HIS A 479 22.60 7.31 14.77
CA HIS A 479 22.86 5.96 14.29
C HIS A 479 23.96 5.30 15.11
N TYR A 480 23.98 3.96 15.14
CA TYR A 480 25.00 3.18 15.78
C TYR A 480 26.28 3.15 14.92
N ASP A 481 27.43 3.48 15.53
CA ASP A 481 28.73 3.32 14.88
C ASP A 481 29.33 1.97 15.32
N LYS A 482 29.40 1.01 14.39
CA LYS A 482 29.89 -0.35 14.69
C LYS A 482 31.36 -0.39 15.10
N ALA A 483 32.17 0.56 14.62
CA ALA A 483 33.59 0.61 14.98
C ALA A 483 33.77 1.21 16.37
N ALA A 484 33.01 2.25 16.68
CA ALA A 484 33.07 2.93 17.96
C ALA A 484 32.27 2.22 19.07
N LYS A 485 31.30 1.39 18.69
CA LYS A 485 30.37 0.64 19.56
C LYS A 485 29.43 1.50 20.42
N PHE A 486 29.07 2.67 19.92
CA PHE A 486 28.08 3.54 20.54
C PHE A 486 27.29 4.33 19.50
N PHE A 487 26.16 4.89 19.92
CA PHE A 487 25.35 5.76 19.08
C PHE A 487 26.02 7.12 18.90
N VAL A 488 26.05 7.57 17.65
CA VAL A 488 26.65 8.84 17.23
C VAL A 488 25.65 9.71 16.51
N ALA A 489 25.88 11.02 16.61
CA ALA A 489 25.23 12.02 15.79
C ALA A 489 25.63 11.83 14.32
N ALA A 490 24.65 11.76 13.42
CA ALA A 490 24.86 11.52 12.01
C ALA A 490 25.71 12.61 11.34
N SER A 491 25.54 13.87 11.75
CA SER A 491 26.24 15.01 11.17
C SER A 491 27.71 15.11 11.62
N THR A 492 28.02 14.74 12.86
CA THR A 492 29.35 14.95 13.46
C THR A 492 30.14 13.66 13.67
N GLY A 493 29.48 12.51 13.68
CA GLY A 493 30.08 11.23 14.09
C GLY A 493 30.51 11.18 15.56
N LYS A 494 30.12 12.17 16.38
CA LYS A 494 30.45 12.21 17.82
C LYS A 494 29.41 11.43 18.64
N PRO A 495 29.80 10.87 19.80
CA PRO A 495 28.85 10.21 20.70
C PRO A 495 27.69 11.14 21.07
N VAL A 496 26.47 10.60 21.11
CA VAL A 496 25.30 11.36 21.59
C VAL A 496 25.34 11.51 23.11
N ALA A 497 25.19 12.74 23.61
CA ALA A 497 25.27 13.05 25.04
C ALA A 497 23.97 12.78 25.81
N TYR A 498 22.85 12.68 25.09
CA TYR A 498 21.52 12.43 25.65
C TYR A 498 20.84 11.30 24.89
N GLN A 499 20.07 10.49 25.60
CA GLN A 499 19.36 9.33 25.07
C GLN A 499 18.01 9.23 25.79
N ASN A 500 16.94 8.98 25.04
CA ASN A 500 15.58 8.81 25.57
C ASN A 500 14.94 7.51 25.10
N TRP A 501 15.68 6.41 25.27
CA TRP A 501 15.24 5.08 24.87
C TRP A 501 13.89 4.71 25.48
N GLY A 502 13.06 4.05 24.66
CA GLY A 502 11.86 3.41 25.14
C GLY A 502 12.15 2.21 26.04
N PRO A 503 11.10 1.63 26.64
CA PRO A 503 11.22 0.35 27.33
C PRO A 503 11.90 -0.67 26.43
N ASP A 504 12.91 -1.36 26.96
CA ASP A 504 13.68 -2.42 26.28
C ASP A 504 14.49 -1.95 25.05
N GLN A 505 14.77 -0.65 24.95
CA GLN A 505 15.59 -0.06 23.90
C GLN A 505 16.94 0.46 24.44
N PRO A 506 18.01 0.48 23.65
CA PRO A 506 18.08 -0.08 22.29
C PRO A 506 18.19 -1.60 22.32
N SER A 507 17.47 -2.28 21.43
CA SER A 507 17.26 -3.74 21.49
C SER A 507 18.28 -4.53 20.66
N ASN A 508 18.80 -3.98 19.56
CA ASN A 508 19.79 -4.63 18.71
C ASN A 508 20.69 -3.63 17.95
N PRO A 509 21.52 -2.81 18.62
CA PRO A 509 22.24 -1.71 17.97
C PRO A 509 23.14 -2.11 16.79
N GLU A 510 23.70 -3.33 16.79
CA GLU A 510 24.57 -3.83 15.72
C GLU A 510 23.81 -4.27 14.45
N GLY A 511 22.52 -4.57 14.56
CA GLY A 511 21.64 -4.95 13.45
C GLY A 511 20.48 -3.99 13.21
N GLU A 512 20.29 -3.01 14.08
CA GLU A 512 19.28 -1.95 14.05
C GLU A 512 19.99 -0.61 14.23
N GLU A 513 20.67 -0.17 13.18
CA GLU A 513 21.70 0.85 13.32
C GLU A 513 21.15 2.28 13.34
N CYS A 514 19.87 2.51 13.08
CA CYS A 514 19.29 3.84 12.94
C CYS A 514 18.23 4.10 14.00
N VAL A 515 17.99 5.36 14.36
CA VAL A 515 17.07 5.69 15.47
C VAL A 515 15.86 6.46 14.97
N GLU A 516 14.68 6.03 15.43
CA GLU A 516 13.43 6.75 15.30
C GLU A 516 12.92 7.22 16.68
N MET A 517 12.15 8.30 16.68
CA MET A 517 11.42 8.78 17.84
C MET A 517 9.92 8.57 17.62
N TRP A 518 9.26 7.90 18.57
CA TRP A 518 7.83 7.67 18.55
C TRP A 518 7.03 8.93 18.94
N ASP A 519 5.73 8.90 18.64
CA ASP A 519 4.76 9.92 19.04
C ASP A 519 4.54 10.02 20.57
N THR A 520 5.15 9.09 21.32
CA THR A 520 5.29 9.08 22.78
C THR A 520 6.55 9.80 23.28
N GLY A 521 7.49 10.14 22.38
CA GLY A 521 8.78 10.77 22.69
C GLY A 521 9.92 9.79 22.96
N TYR A 522 9.63 8.50 23.15
CA TYR A 522 10.64 7.47 23.32
C TYR A 522 11.35 7.11 22.03
N TRP A 523 12.60 6.66 22.14
CA TRP A 523 13.44 6.27 21.01
C TRP A 523 13.45 4.75 20.84
N ASN A 524 13.59 4.34 19.58
CA ASN A 524 13.70 2.95 19.17
C ASN A 524 14.85 2.85 18.15
N ASP A 525 15.76 1.90 18.34
CA ASP A 525 16.73 1.55 17.32
C ASP A 525 16.06 0.59 16.31
N ILE A 526 16.34 0.79 15.03
CA ILE A 526 15.74 0.03 13.94
C ILE A 526 16.65 0.03 12.71
N ARG A 527 16.50 -0.97 11.84
CA ARG A 527 17.23 -1.06 10.57
C ARG A 527 17.02 0.17 9.69
N CYS A 528 18.11 0.76 9.22
CA CYS A 528 18.10 1.98 8.41
C CYS A 528 17.32 1.87 7.08
N VAL A 529 17.18 0.65 6.56
CA VAL A 529 16.51 0.33 5.29
C VAL A 529 15.03 -0.04 5.45
N MET A 530 14.50 -0.01 6.67
CA MET A 530 13.11 -0.40 6.90
C MET A 530 12.15 0.56 6.18
N PRO A 531 11.18 0.05 5.39
CA PRO A 531 10.17 0.85 4.72
C PRO A 531 9.06 1.26 5.70
N ILE A 532 9.45 1.87 6.81
CA ILE A 532 8.49 2.44 7.76
C ILE A 532 7.97 3.72 7.09
N PRO A 533 6.68 4.06 7.20
CA PRO A 533 6.16 5.36 6.79
C PRO A 533 6.69 6.51 7.66
N ASN A 534 7.95 6.44 8.11
CA ASN A 534 8.56 7.39 9.01
C ASN A 534 8.57 8.79 8.41
N ASN A 535 7.94 9.70 9.16
CA ASN A 535 8.23 11.12 9.03
C ASN A 535 9.70 11.34 9.39
N PHE A 536 10.24 12.52 9.11
CA PHE A 536 11.57 12.86 9.60
C PHE A 536 11.60 14.31 10.05
N ILE A 537 12.52 14.59 10.95
CA ILE A 537 12.65 15.89 11.59
C ILE A 537 14.02 16.43 11.21
N CYS A 538 14.05 17.52 10.45
CA CYS A 538 15.29 18.25 10.23
C CYS A 538 15.46 19.34 11.31
N GLN A 539 16.70 19.69 11.63
CA GLN A 539 17.07 20.76 12.55
C GLN A 539 17.89 21.85 11.86
N SER A 540 17.82 23.05 12.41
CA SER A 540 18.72 24.16 12.10
C SER A 540 19.21 24.87 13.37
N SER A 541 20.19 25.76 13.23
CA SER A 541 20.45 26.76 14.27
C SER A 541 19.21 27.64 14.48
N LEU A 542 19.03 28.16 15.69
CA LEU A 542 17.90 29.04 16.01
C LEU A 542 17.88 30.31 15.14
N ALA A 543 19.04 30.96 14.99
CA ALA A 543 19.15 32.18 14.19
C ALA A 543 18.74 31.95 12.73
N PHE A 544 19.24 30.87 12.12
CA PHE A 544 18.92 30.52 10.73
C PHE A 544 17.45 30.11 10.55
N GLY A 545 16.91 29.29 11.46
CA GLY A 545 15.53 28.83 11.37
C GLY A 545 14.48 29.92 11.61
N LEU A 546 14.80 30.92 12.45
CA LEU A 546 13.95 32.10 12.63
C LEU A 546 13.90 32.96 11.35
N GLU A 547 15.02 33.11 10.65
CA GLU A 547 15.08 33.82 9.36
C GLU A 547 14.26 33.08 8.28
N LEU A 548 14.44 31.75 8.15
CA LEU A 548 13.66 30.89 7.26
C LEU A 548 12.15 31.01 7.53
N ARG A 549 11.76 30.95 8.81
CA ARG A 549 10.35 31.04 9.22
C ARG A 549 9.73 32.40 8.89
N GLN A 550 10.46 33.50 9.11
CA GLN A 550 9.98 34.84 8.78
C GLN A 550 9.77 35.03 7.28
N LYS A 551 10.70 34.54 6.44
CA LYS A 551 10.58 34.60 4.97
C LYS A 551 9.47 33.70 4.44
N ASN A 552 9.25 32.52 5.02
CA ASN A 552 8.13 31.64 4.66
C ASN A 552 6.76 32.32 4.92
N ILE A 553 6.62 33.00 6.05
CA ILE A 553 5.41 33.78 6.40
C ILE A 553 5.21 34.99 5.46
N GLN A 554 6.30 35.62 5.00
CA GLN A 554 6.22 36.72 4.03
C GLN A 554 5.80 36.25 2.63
N ASN A 555 6.25 35.08 2.17
CA ASN A 555 5.80 34.47 0.92
C ASN A 555 4.30 34.10 0.95
N ASP A 556 3.81 33.52 2.05
CA ASP A 556 2.36 33.24 2.23
C ASP A 556 1.50 34.53 2.22
N ARG A 557 2.07 35.67 2.63
CA ARG A 557 1.41 36.99 2.60
C ARG A 557 1.49 37.67 1.22
N LEU A 558 2.48 37.34 0.40
CA LEU A 558 2.61 37.86 -0.97
C LEU A 558 1.72 37.08 -1.94
N THR A 559 1.67 35.75 -1.83
CA THR A 559 0.75 34.90 -2.61
C THR A 559 -0.73 35.19 -2.32
N SER A 560 -1.06 35.61 -1.09
CA SER A 560 -2.41 36.08 -0.71
C SER A 560 -2.70 37.55 -1.07
N ARG A 561 -1.69 38.37 -1.37
CA ARG A 561 -1.85 39.74 -1.89
C ARG A 561 -2.00 39.78 -3.41
N ASP A 562 -1.39 38.85 -4.14
CA ASP A 562 -1.57 38.75 -5.60
C ASP A 562 -2.99 38.30 -6.01
N THR A 563 -3.76 37.71 -5.08
CA THR A 563 -5.21 37.49 -5.23
C THR A 563 -6.08 38.71 -4.93
N LEU A 564 -5.51 39.86 -4.51
CA LEU A 564 -6.25 41.07 -4.13
C LEU A 564 -5.96 42.31 -4.99
N VAL A 565 -5.13 42.20 -6.04
CA VAL A 565 -4.75 43.37 -6.88
C VAL A 565 -5.46 43.42 -8.25
N ASN A 566 -6.17 42.37 -8.68
CA ASN A 566 -7.03 42.42 -9.87
C ASN A 566 -8.52 42.44 -9.49
N GLY A 567 -8.99 43.62 -9.07
CA GLY A 567 -10.40 43.87 -8.74
C GLY A 567 -10.59 45.26 -8.16
N GLY A 568 -10.22 46.28 -8.93
CA GLY A 568 -10.37 47.67 -8.54
C GLY A 568 -11.83 48.14 -8.50
N GLN A 569 -12.06 48.97 -7.48
CA GLN A 569 -12.98 50.12 -7.42
C GLN A 569 -14.49 49.96 -7.16
N ALA A 570 -14.89 50.83 -6.20
CA ALA A 570 -16.19 51.44 -5.92
C ALA A 570 -17.05 50.66 -4.91
N SER A 571 -17.59 51.23 -3.84
CA SER A 571 -17.61 52.62 -3.36
C SER A 571 -18.01 52.62 -1.87
N SER A 572 -17.56 53.65 -1.15
CA SER A 572 -18.07 54.09 0.15
C SER A 572 -19.60 54.18 0.19
N VAL A 573 -20.20 54.07 1.39
CA VAL A 573 -21.01 55.12 2.05
C VAL A 573 -21.93 54.50 3.12
N TYR A 574 -21.81 55.06 4.34
CA TYR A 574 -22.62 54.97 5.59
C TYR A 574 -22.67 53.66 6.39
#